data_AF-A0A816YTL4-F1
#
_entry.id   AF-A0A816YTL4-F1
#
_cell.length_a   1.000
_cell.length_b   1.000
_cell.length_c   1.000
_cell.angle_alpha   90.00
_cell.angle_beta   90.00
_cell.angle_gamma   90.00
#
_symmetry.space_group_name_H-M   'P 1'
#
loop_
_entity.id
_entity.type
_entity.pdbx_description
1 polymer ?
#
loop_
_entity_poly.entity_id
_entity_poly.type
_entity_poly.pdbx_seq_one_letter_code
_entity_poly.pdbx_strand_id
1 'polypeptide(L)'
;MHEFYLSDYKVYSLNTEFGHIMKIMIYCMIMQLFWLGSNGEKSLTVDIYPGFSWDHLRFIDLAPLYEVSNFNRSHLFQSCIEMIPINENNIEMGSIEIDTFNSRSSEYASNVMIGGSAGFVAFKIGGSYSKEYQTTKKEQGQEKTITLRNQIDYIMVDVILLSSCPLHPQVKRDLIDIAKYQANNNSLLATYLAQLFFKKYGTHYTSRLYLGGSIIEEDFISHLNYHTGTSEEKKYKAAAEASFLSSFSLSASYSLSSVHSQATINEYKAKINRKIVNSKGGDIFIMGAHMQEWQTSVNNRPVIIRRAVENLTYVIQTEKIPELTDKALSKVRKEIDEAINTYVEMNTVRGCMNRNTPSFNWVANLDDSACAPAEQTIQFGGFIRTCSEDARMPQ
;
A
#
# COMPACT_ATOMS: atom_id res chain seq x y z
N MET A 1 81.29 -25.40 -29.14
CA MET A 1 81.93 -24.26 -28.44
C MET A 1 81.14 -24.07 -27.15
N HIS A 2 81.53 -24.63 -26.00
CA HIS A 2 82.65 -24.18 -25.12
C HIS A 2 82.70 -22.65 -25.03
N GLU A 3 82.75 -21.95 -23.90
CA GLU A 3 82.77 -22.24 -22.45
C GLU A 3 82.83 -20.86 -21.74
N PHE A 4 82.29 -20.75 -20.50
CA PHE A 4 82.58 -19.78 -19.42
C PHE A 4 82.47 -18.24 -19.66
N TYR A 5 81.89 -17.43 -18.76
CA TYR A 5 82.31 -17.20 -17.37
C TYR A 5 81.20 -16.66 -16.43
N LEU A 6 81.28 -17.08 -15.16
CA LEU A 6 80.60 -16.58 -13.97
C LEU A 6 81.31 -15.36 -13.36
N SER A 7 80.56 -14.47 -12.70
CA SER A 7 80.95 -13.81 -11.44
C SER A 7 79.68 -13.45 -10.66
N ASP A 8 79.32 -14.21 -9.62
CA ASP A 8 79.66 -13.96 -8.21
C ASP A 8 78.78 -12.91 -7.53
N TYR A 9 77.74 -13.38 -6.84
CA TYR A 9 77.31 -12.82 -5.55
C TYR A 9 76.88 -13.98 -4.64
N LYS A 10 77.69 -14.25 -3.61
CA LYS A 10 77.35 -15.19 -2.53
C LYS A 10 76.70 -14.45 -1.35
N VAL A 11 75.49 -14.93 -1.05
CA VAL A 11 74.96 -15.38 0.26
C VAL A 11 74.94 -14.40 1.43
N TYR A 12 73.72 -14.15 1.94
CA TYR A 12 73.45 -14.26 3.37
C TYR A 12 72.21 -15.15 3.60
N SER A 13 72.45 -16.28 4.25
CA SER A 13 71.46 -17.14 4.88
C SER A 13 70.88 -16.41 6.09
N LEU A 14 69.56 -16.19 6.11
CA LEU A 14 68.83 -15.71 7.27
C LEU A 14 67.82 -16.78 7.70
N ASN A 15 68.19 -17.47 8.78
CA ASN A 15 67.39 -18.11 9.83
C ASN A 15 66.01 -18.72 9.45
N THR A 16 65.99 -20.05 9.52
CA THR A 16 64.83 -20.95 9.40
C THR A 16 63.75 -20.79 10.47
N GLU A 17 63.94 -19.97 11.51
CA GLU A 17 62.89 -19.69 12.51
C GLU A 17 61.92 -18.57 12.09
N PHE A 18 62.38 -17.59 11.31
CA PHE A 18 61.54 -16.45 10.91
C PHE A 18 60.45 -16.88 9.92
N GLY A 19 60.75 -17.83 9.03
CA GLY A 19 59.78 -18.40 8.11
C GLY A 19 58.68 -19.22 8.79
N HIS A 20 58.95 -19.80 9.97
CA HIS A 20 57.96 -20.59 10.69
C HIS A 20 56.98 -19.70 11.47
N ILE A 21 57.48 -18.63 12.09
CA ILE A 21 56.67 -17.62 12.78
C ILE A 21 55.77 -16.88 11.78
N MET A 22 56.32 -16.53 10.60
CA MET A 22 55.54 -15.85 9.56
C MET A 22 54.44 -16.75 8.97
N LYS A 23 54.69 -18.07 8.83
CA LYS A 23 53.64 -19.04 8.44
C LYS A 23 52.55 -19.19 9.50
N ILE A 24 52.89 -19.21 10.78
CA ILE A 24 51.92 -19.29 11.88
C ILE A 24 51.08 -18.00 11.94
N MET A 25 51.70 -16.83 11.78
CA MET A 25 50.97 -15.57 11.72
C MET A 25 50.02 -15.49 10.52
N ILE A 26 50.44 -15.94 9.34
CA ILE A 26 49.56 -16.00 8.16
C ILE A 26 48.42 -16.98 8.40
N TYR A 27 48.66 -18.13 9.02
CA TYR A 27 47.60 -19.08 9.36
C TYR A 27 46.62 -18.54 10.41
N CYS A 28 47.11 -17.83 11.44
CA CYS A 28 46.27 -17.16 12.43
C CYS A 28 45.46 -16.02 11.80
N MET A 29 46.03 -15.26 10.87
CA MET A 29 45.36 -14.16 10.17
C MET A 29 44.30 -14.69 9.20
N ILE A 30 44.56 -15.80 8.51
CA ILE A 30 43.57 -16.52 7.69
C ILE A 30 42.48 -17.13 8.57
N MET A 31 42.80 -17.72 9.72
CA MET A 31 41.80 -18.24 10.66
C MET A 31 40.96 -17.12 11.30
N GLN A 32 41.54 -15.95 11.56
CA GLN A 32 40.80 -14.76 12.00
C GLN A 32 39.91 -14.21 10.88
N LEU A 33 40.35 -14.24 9.62
CA LEU A 33 39.52 -13.90 8.45
C LEU A 33 38.37 -14.92 8.23
N PHE A 34 38.60 -16.20 8.53
CA PHE A 34 37.55 -17.24 8.51
C PHE A 34 36.60 -17.16 9.71
N TRP A 35 37.01 -16.59 10.84
CA TRP A 35 36.13 -16.30 11.99
C TRP A 35 35.39 -14.96 11.87
N LEU A 36 35.91 -14.00 11.09
CA LEU A 36 35.24 -12.73 10.77
C LEU A 36 34.29 -12.83 9.56
N GLY A 37 34.28 -13.97 8.86
CA GLY A 37 33.45 -14.27 7.69
C GLY A 37 32.21 -15.13 7.96
N SER A 38 31.73 -15.16 9.21
CA SER A 38 30.48 -15.82 9.59
C SER A 38 29.61 -14.86 10.41
N ASN A 39 29.46 -13.62 9.94
CA ASN A 39 28.17 -12.96 10.17
C ASN A 39 27.18 -13.75 9.33
N GLY A 40 26.55 -14.75 9.96
CA GLY A 40 25.39 -15.41 9.38
C GLY A 40 24.49 -14.31 8.87
N GLU A 41 24.27 -14.32 7.55
CA GLU A 41 23.28 -13.47 6.90
C GLU A 41 22.03 -13.61 7.76
N LYS A 42 21.69 -12.54 8.51
CA LYS A 42 20.48 -12.56 9.32
C LYS A 42 19.36 -12.67 8.30
N SER A 43 18.93 -13.90 8.04
CA SER A 43 17.77 -14.21 7.23
C SER A 43 16.66 -13.34 7.75
N LEU A 44 16.22 -12.39 6.92
CA LEU A 44 15.17 -11.46 7.27
C LEU A 44 13.96 -12.26 7.77
N THR A 45 13.66 -12.19 9.07
CA THR A 45 12.49 -12.85 9.64
C THR A 45 11.29 -11.92 9.44
N VAL A 46 10.58 -12.11 8.34
CA VAL A 46 9.35 -11.37 8.03
C VAL A 46 8.15 -12.20 8.47
N ASP A 47 7.40 -11.73 9.48
CA ASP A 47 6.12 -12.32 9.90
C ASP A 47 4.91 -11.56 9.33
N ILE A 48 5.01 -11.15 8.07
CA ILE A 48 3.98 -10.39 7.34
C ILE A 48 3.71 -11.10 6.03
N TYR A 49 2.49 -11.61 5.86
CA TYR A 49 2.12 -12.50 4.77
C TYR A 49 0.87 -12.01 4.02
N PRO A 50 0.79 -12.17 2.68
CA PRO A 50 -0.44 -11.99 1.93
C PRO A 50 -1.49 -13.06 2.32
N GLY A 51 -2.67 -13.06 1.69
CA GLY A 51 -3.73 -14.05 1.91
C GLY A 51 -4.78 -13.62 2.93
N PHE A 52 -4.69 -12.38 3.43
CA PHE A 52 -5.75 -11.73 4.17
C PHE A 52 -6.78 -11.13 3.23
N SER A 53 -8.03 -11.12 3.66
CA SER A 53 -9.09 -10.43 2.93
C SER A 53 -9.00 -8.90 3.09
N TRP A 54 -9.64 -8.18 2.17
CA TRP A 54 -9.44 -6.76 1.96
C TRP A 54 -10.75 -6.01 1.68
N ASP A 55 -11.00 -4.94 2.43
CA ASP A 55 -12.05 -3.98 2.12
C ASP A 55 -11.50 -2.88 1.20
N HIS A 56 -11.97 -2.88 -0.04
CA HIS A 56 -11.47 -1.94 -1.05
C HIS A 56 -11.99 -0.50 -0.88
N LEU A 57 -13.09 -0.26 -0.16
CA LEU A 57 -13.57 1.11 0.07
C LEU A 57 -12.82 1.76 1.25
N ARG A 58 -12.57 0.97 2.30
CA ARG A 58 -11.95 1.45 3.55
C ARG A 58 -10.43 1.31 3.59
N PHE A 59 -9.88 0.47 2.71
CA PHE A 59 -8.47 0.09 2.72
C PHE A 59 -7.99 -0.49 4.05
N ILE A 60 -8.66 -1.56 4.49
CA ILE A 60 -8.27 -2.29 5.69
C ILE A 60 -8.21 -3.79 5.41
N ASP A 61 -7.27 -4.44 6.09
CA ASP A 61 -7.18 -5.89 6.16
C ASP A 61 -8.30 -6.43 7.07
N LEU A 62 -8.91 -7.55 6.66
CA LEU A 62 -9.99 -8.23 7.35
C LEU A 62 -9.56 -9.66 7.75
N ALA A 63 -10.51 -10.59 7.86
CA ALA A 63 -10.21 -11.97 8.26
C ALA A 63 -9.26 -12.68 7.26
N PRO A 64 -8.46 -13.66 7.70
CA PRO A 64 -7.64 -14.44 6.78
C PRO A 64 -8.52 -15.24 5.81
N LEU A 65 -8.24 -15.14 4.51
CA LEU A 65 -8.92 -15.91 3.48
C LEU A 65 -8.22 -17.25 3.24
N TYR A 66 -6.89 -17.22 3.33
CA TYR A 66 -6.00 -18.37 3.27
C TYR A 66 -5.49 -18.73 4.66
N GLU A 67 -5.02 -19.96 4.83
CA GLU A 67 -4.53 -20.47 6.12
C GLU A 67 -3.09 -20.00 6.43
N VAL A 68 -2.85 -18.69 6.33
CA VAL A 68 -1.51 -18.09 6.44
C VAL A 68 -1.04 -17.94 7.89
N SER A 69 -1.94 -18.04 8.87
CA SER A 69 -1.60 -18.05 10.30
C SER A 69 -0.76 -19.26 10.73
N ASN A 70 -0.75 -20.33 9.92
CA ASN A 70 0.04 -21.54 10.17
C ASN A 70 1.39 -21.55 9.43
N PHE A 71 1.80 -20.43 8.82
CA PHE A 71 3.05 -20.33 8.05
C PHE A 71 4.28 -20.87 8.80
N ASN A 72 4.51 -20.40 10.02
CA ASN A 72 5.66 -20.82 10.83
C ASN A 72 5.55 -22.25 11.40
N ARG A 73 4.42 -22.94 11.22
CA ARG A 73 4.12 -24.22 11.87
C ARG A 73 4.20 -25.44 10.94
N SER A 74 4.28 -25.25 9.63
CA SER A 74 4.35 -26.38 8.69
C SER A 74 5.03 -25.99 7.38
N HIS A 75 5.88 -26.90 6.89
CA HIS A 75 6.56 -26.78 5.60
C HIS A 75 5.61 -26.65 4.42
N LEU A 76 4.38 -27.19 4.53
CA LEU A 76 3.35 -27.03 3.49
C LEU A 76 2.98 -25.55 3.32
N PHE A 77 2.82 -24.80 4.41
CA PHE A 77 2.47 -23.37 4.35
C PHE A 77 3.68 -22.51 3.98
N GLN A 78 4.88 -22.92 4.40
CA GLN A 78 6.14 -22.31 3.93
C GLN A 78 6.29 -22.41 2.42
N SER A 79 5.91 -23.54 1.82
CA SER A 79 5.99 -23.75 0.37
C SER A 79 4.96 -22.99 -0.45
N CYS A 80 3.98 -22.34 0.19
CA CYS A 80 2.90 -21.63 -0.51
C CYS A 80 3.09 -20.10 -0.51
N ILE A 81 4.14 -19.59 0.13
CA ILE A 81 4.54 -18.18 0.06
C ILE A 81 5.95 -18.11 -0.52
N GLU A 82 6.13 -17.23 -1.50
CA GLU A 82 7.43 -16.94 -2.07
C GLU A 82 7.89 -15.54 -1.64
N MET A 83 9.16 -15.42 -1.25
CA MET A 83 9.77 -14.15 -0.86
C MET A 83 10.92 -13.84 -1.80
N ILE A 84 10.81 -12.71 -2.50
CA ILE A 84 11.80 -12.24 -3.47
C ILE A 84 12.45 -10.96 -2.91
N PRO A 85 13.77 -10.95 -2.65
CA PRO A 85 14.45 -9.74 -2.27
C PRO A 85 14.52 -8.77 -3.46
N ILE A 86 14.10 -7.52 -3.25
CA ILE A 86 14.16 -6.44 -4.24
C ILE A 86 15.29 -5.46 -3.88
N ASN A 87 15.32 -5.01 -2.62
CA ASN A 87 16.26 -3.99 -2.12
C ASN A 87 16.31 -2.70 -2.99
N GLU A 88 15.14 -2.17 -3.34
CA GLU A 88 14.98 -0.93 -4.11
C GLU A 88 14.82 0.27 -3.17
N ASN A 89 15.47 1.38 -3.50
CA ASN A 89 15.30 2.67 -2.84
C ASN A 89 14.79 3.69 -3.85
N ASN A 90 13.58 4.19 -3.66
CA ASN A 90 13.02 5.27 -4.47
C ASN A 90 12.89 6.53 -3.61
N ILE A 91 13.52 7.61 -4.06
CA ILE A 91 13.43 8.92 -3.43
C ILE A 91 12.79 9.83 -4.46
N GLU A 92 11.53 10.17 -4.25
CA GLU A 92 10.80 11.06 -5.14
C GLU A 92 10.86 12.49 -4.60
N MET A 93 11.73 13.28 -5.23
CA MET A 93 11.94 14.69 -4.92
C MET A 93 11.39 15.53 -6.07
N GLY A 94 10.58 16.53 -5.74
CA GLY A 94 9.78 17.28 -6.70
C GLY A 94 8.31 17.15 -6.33
N SER A 95 7.86 18.02 -5.42
CA SER A 95 6.60 17.84 -4.72
C SER A 95 5.43 17.61 -5.68
N ILE A 96 4.78 16.46 -5.51
CA ILE A 96 3.60 16.08 -6.29
C ILE A 96 2.45 16.96 -5.84
N GLU A 97 1.81 17.64 -6.80
CA GLU A 97 0.62 18.44 -6.55
C GLU A 97 -0.62 17.55 -6.54
N ILE A 98 -1.34 17.57 -5.44
CA ILE A 98 -2.61 16.89 -5.26
C ILE A 98 -3.67 17.96 -5.07
N ASP A 99 -4.38 18.21 -6.15
CA ASP A 99 -5.28 19.35 -6.29
C ASP A 99 -6.76 18.97 -6.19
N THR A 100 -7.04 17.67 -6.30
CA THR A 100 -8.36 17.08 -6.12
C THR A 100 -8.22 15.86 -5.24
N PHE A 101 -9.13 15.72 -4.29
CA PHE A 101 -9.29 14.51 -3.47
C PHE A 101 -9.89 13.41 -4.37
N ASN A 102 -9.10 12.97 -5.34
CA ASN A 102 -9.37 11.76 -6.06
C ASN A 102 -8.92 10.61 -5.15
N SER A 103 -9.74 9.58 -4.96
CA SER A 103 -9.32 8.48 -4.10
C SER A 103 -8.02 7.84 -4.61
N ARG A 104 -7.73 7.94 -5.91
CA ARG A 104 -6.48 7.50 -6.56
C ARG A 104 -5.25 8.37 -6.30
N SER A 105 -5.41 9.62 -5.85
CA SER A 105 -4.26 10.47 -5.48
C SER A 105 -3.84 10.30 -4.02
N SER A 106 -4.61 9.55 -3.22
CA SER A 106 -4.19 9.14 -1.88
C SER A 106 -2.98 8.19 -1.96
N GLU A 107 -2.00 8.38 -1.07
CA GLU A 107 -0.80 7.53 -0.95
C GLU A 107 -1.17 6.04 -0.97
N TYR A 108 -2.20 5.69 -0.21
CA TYR A 108 -2.62 4.31 -0.05
C TYR A 108 -3.13 3.74 -1.37
N ALA A 109 -3.91 4.51 -2.16
CA ALA A 109 -4.45 4.03 -3.43
C ALA A 109 -3.38 3.89 -4.51
N SER A 110 -2.38 4.77 -4.55
CA SER A 110 -1.25 4.65 -5.47
C SER A 110 -0.40 3.40 -5.23
N ASN A 111 -0.49 2.84 -4.02
CA ASN A 111 0.26 1.67 -3.59
C ASN A 111 -0.57 0.37 -3.63
N VAL A 112 -1.78 0.39 -4.20
CA VAL A 112 -2.63 -0.79 -4.39
C VAL A 112 -2.73 -1.13 -5.88
N MET A 113 -2.19 -2.29 -6.26
CA MET A 113 -2.36 -2.89 -7.57
C MET A 113 -3.60 -3.79 -7.54
N ILE A 114 -4.51 -3.65 -8.50
CA ILE A 114 -5.75 -4.43 -8.52
C ILE A 114 -5.71 -5.42 -9.68
N GLY A 115 -5.75 -6.71 -9.35
CA GLY A 115 -5.89 -7.82 -10.28
C GLY A 115 -7.34 -8.28 -10.44
N GLY A 116 -7.72 -8.64 -11.66
CA GLY A 116 -9.08 -9.12 -12.00
C GLY A 116 -10.08 -7.99 -12.28
N SER A 117 -11.21 -8.35 -12.89
CA SER A 117 -12.27 -7.40 -13.25
C SER A 117 -13.12 -7.05 -12.02
N ALA A 118 -12.83 -5.95 -11.35
CA ALA A 118 -13.82 -5.28 -10.52
C ALA A 118 -14.86 -4.58 -11.42
N GLY A 119 -16.13 -4.51 -10.99
CA GLY A 119 -17.11 -3.67 -11.66
C GLY A 119 -16.61 -2.22 -11.74
N PHE A 120 -16.82 -1.55 -12.88
CA PHE A 120 -16.29 -0.22 -13.19
C PHE A 120 -16.54 0.84 -12.09
N VAL A 121 -17.65 0.72 -11.34
CA VAL A 121 -18.02 1.65 -10.25
C VAL A 121 -17.22 1.39 -8.97
N ALA A 122 -17.03 0.12 -8.58
CA ALA A 122 -16.25 -0.24 -7.39
C ALA A 122 -14.80 0.27 -7.49
N PHE A 123 -14.23 0.22 -8.70
CA PHE A 123 -12.89 0.75 -8.98
C PHE A 123 -12.81 2.29 -8.97
N LYS A 124 -13.92 3.00 -9.10
CA LYS A 124 -13.94 4.48 -9.07
C LYS A 124 -13.95 5.04 -7.66
N ILE A 125 -14.66 4.39 -6.73
CA ILE A 125 -14.80 4.86 -5.34
C ILE A 125 -13.88 4.12 -4.36
N GLY A 126 -13.00 3.24 -4.86
CA GLY A 126 -12.00 2.53 -4.06
C GLY A 126 -11.17 3.47 -3.19
N GLY A 127 -10.98 3.13 -1.93
CA GLY A 127 -10.24 3.94 -0.96
C GLY A 127 -10.95 5.19 -0.46
N SER A 128 -12.15 5.50 -0.97
CA SER A 128 -12.87 6.74 -0.60
C SER A 128 -13.35 6.79 0.86
N TYR A 129 -13.19 5.72 1.63
CA TYR A 129 -13.47 5.67 3.08
C TYR A 129 -12.22 5.39 3.92
N SER A 130 -11.03 5.40 3.30
CA SER A 130 -9.76 5.31 4.04
C SER A 130 -9.48 6.56 4.86
N LYS A 131 -8.69 6.42 5.93
CA LYS A 131 -8.36 7.52 6.84
C LYS A 131 -7.58 8.62 6.13
N GLU A 132 -6.64 8.25 5.27
CA GLU A 132 -5.80 9.17 4.49
C GLU A 132 -6.66 9.97 3.51
N TYR A 133 -7.55 9.29 2.78
CA TYR A 133 -8.47 9.96 1.87
C TYR A 133 -9.42 10.91 2.60
N GLN A 134 -10.03 10.48 3.70
CA GLN A 134 -10.96 11.32 4.47
C GLN A 134 -10.26 12.56 5.06
N THR A 135 -8.99 12.43 5.43
CA THR A 135 -8.14 13.54 5.87
C THR A 135 -7.94 14.53 4.72
N THR A 136 -7.46 14.06 3.57
CA THR A 136 -7.22 14.89 2.38
C THR A 136 -8.51 15.55 1.89
N LYS A 137 -9.62 14.80 1.85
CA LYS A 137 -10.94 15.27 1.46
C LYS A 137 -11.42 16.42 2.36
N LYS A 138 -11.19 16.33 3.67
CA LYS A 138 -11.51 17.40 4.60
C LYS A 138 -10.65 18.63 4.35
N GLU A 139 -9.33 18.47 4.26
CA GLU A 139 -8.40 19.59 4.04
C GLU A 139 -8.67 20.31 2.71
N GLN A 140 -8.96 19.59 1.64
CA GLN A 140 -9.17 20.18 0.32
C GLN A 140 -10.61 20.68 0.12
N GLY A 141 -11.60 19.90 0.56
CA GLY A 141 -13.02 20.20 0.37
C GLY A 141 -13.58 21.22 1.36
N GLN A 142 -13.21 21.08 2.64
CA GLN A 142 -13.71 21.94 3.71
C GLN A 142 -12.77 23.12 3.98
N GLU A 143 -11.47 22.86 4.14
CA GLU A 143 -10.48 23.90 4.47
C GLU A 143 -9.93 24.61 3.22
N LYS A 144 -10.33 24.19 2.02
CA LYS A 144 -9.96 24.80 0.72
C LYS A 144 -8.45 24.89 0.53
N THR A 145 -7.77 23.77 0.72
CA THR A 145 -6.32 23.65 0.53
C THR A 145 -5.95 22.85 -0.73
N ILE A 146 -4.69 22.98 -1.12
CA ILE A 146 -3.98 22.10 -2.05
C ILE A 146 -2.92 21.36 -1.24
N THR A 147 -2.65 20.11 -1.60
CA THR A 147 -1.63 19.30 -0.94
C THR A 147 -0.41 19.15 -1.84
N LEU A 148 0.77 19.43 -1.29
CA LEU A 148 2.05 19.07 -1.89
C LEU A 148 2.64 17.87 -1.15
N ARG A 149 2.98 16.80 -1.87
CA ARG A 149 3.54 15.57 -1.27
C ARG A 149 4.99 15.36 -1.69
N ASN A 150 5.85 15.08 -0.71
CA ASN A 150 7.20 14.54 -0.91
C ASN A 150 7.29 13.17 -0.25
N GLN A 151 8.00 12.21 -0.86
CA GLN A 151 8.03 10.84 -0.37
C GLN A 151 9.37 10.12 -0.58
N ILE A 152 9.69 9.25 0.37
CA ILE A 152 10.78 8.28 0.29
C ILE A 152 10.18 6.90 0.51
N ASP A 153 10.38 6.01 -0.44
CA ASP A 153 10.02 4.60 -0.34
C ASP A 153 11.29 3.74 -0.35
N TYR A 154 11.45 2.91 0.68
CA TYR A 154 12.46 1.87 0.72
C TYR A 154 11.76 0.51 0.68
N ILE A 155 11.90 -0.22 -0.42
CA ILE A 155 11.26 -1.52 -0.65
C ILE A 155 12.31 -2.61 -0.57
N MET A 156 12.14 -3.52 0.38
CA MET A 156 13.10 -4.57 0.65
C MET A 156 12.73 -5.88 -0.02
N VAL A 157 11.48 -6.30 0.15
CA VAL A 157 11.04 -7.67 -0.17
C VAL A 157 9.66 -7.63 -0.78
N ASP A 158 9.46 -8.52 -1.74
CA ASP A 158 8.19 -8.86 -2.35
C ASP A 158 7.76 -10.25 -1.89
N VAL A 159 6.59 -10.30 -1.25
CA VAL A 159 6.01 -11.51 -0.66
C VAL A 159 4.77 -11.89 -1.46
N ILE A 160 4.80 -13.08 -2.06
CA ILE A 160 3.83 -13.55 -3.04
C ILE A 160 3.05 -14.73 -2.47
N LEU A 161 1.72 -14.68 -2.58
CA LEU A 161 0.84 -15.80 -2.30
C LEU A 161 0.76 -16.72 -3.52
N LEU A 162 1.17 -17.98 -3.37
CA LEU A 162 1.09 -18.95 -4.45
C LEU A 162 -0.31 -19.60 -4.51
N SER A 163 -0.68 -20.02 -5.71
CA SER A 163 -1.94 -20.73 -5.95
C SER A 163 -2.01 -22.08 -5.23
N SER A 164 -0.92 -22.60 -4.67
CA SER A 164 -0.90 -23.80 -3.83
C SER A 164 -1.46 -23.57 -2.42
N CYS A 165 -1.56 -22.32 -1.93
CA CYS A 165 -2.02 -22.05 -0.56
C CYS A 165 -3.45 -22.56 -0.33
N PRO A 166 -3.70 -23.29 0.77
CA PRO A 166 -5.04 -23.75 1.10
C PRO A 166 -5.92 -22.59 1.61
N LEU A 167 -7.21 -22.65 1.26
CA LEU A 167 -8.19 -21.75 1.84
C LEU A 167 -8.37 -22.04 3.33
N HIS A 168 -8.63 -20.99 4.10
CA HIS A 168 -8.95 -21.14 5.51
C HIS A 168 -10.22 -22.02 5.65
N PRO A 169 -10.25 -23.06 6.51
CA PRO A 169 -11.36 -24.01 6.60
C PRO A 169 -12.72 -23.35 6.85
N GLN A 170 -12.75 -22.26 7.61
CA GLN A 170 -13.98 -21.50 7.85
C GLN A 170 -14.52 -20.84 6.58
N VAL A 171 -13.66 -20.29 5.71
CA VAL A 171 -14.07 -19.67 4.44
C VAL A 171 -14.79 -20.70 3.58
N LYS A 172 -14.21 -21.91 3.50
CA LYS A 172 -14.77 -23.03 2.75
C LYS A 172 -16.14 -23.43 3.28
N ARG A 173 -16.31 -23.52 4.61
CA ARG A 173 -17.60 -23.79 5.25
C ARG A 173 -18.63 -22.71 4.92
N ASP A 174 -18.25 -21.44 5.08
CA ASP A 174 -19.16 -20.31 4.83
C ASP A 174 -19.66 -20.32 3.36
N LEU A 175 -18.79 -20.66 2.39
CA LEU A 175 -19.16 -20.78 0.96
C LEU A 175 -20.08 -21.98 0.66
N ILE A 176 -19.83 -23.14 1.31
CA ILE A 176 -20.67 -24.33 1.19
C ILE A 176 -22.07 -24.07 1.75
N ASP A 177 -22.17 -23.34 2.86
CA ASP A 177 -23.46 -22.99 3.47
C ASP A 177 -24.30 -22.11 2.54
N ILE A 178 -23.69 -21.11 1.87
CA ILE A 178 -24.37 -20.31 0.85
C ILE A 178 -24.91 -21.22 -0.27
N ALA A 179 -24.06 -22.10 -0.81
CA ALA A 179 -24.44 -23.02 -1.88
C ALA A 179 -25.61 -23.94 -1.49
N LYS A 180 -25.61 -24.42 -0.24
CA LYS A 180 -26.66 -25.28 0.31
C LYS A 180 -28.02 -24.58 0.33
N TYR A 181 -28.08 -23.33 0.78
CA TYR A 181 -29.35 -22.58 0.80
C TYR A 181 -29.85 -22.22 -0.60
N GLN A 182 -28.93 -21.94 -1.54
CA GLN A 182 -29.28 -21.76 -2.96
C GLN A 182 -29.85 -23.04 -3.57
N ALA A 183 -29.31 -24.22 -3.24
CA ALA A 183 -29.81 -25.51 -3.73
C ALA A 183 -31.21 -25.85 -3.20
N ASN A 184 -31.54 -25.38 -1.99
CA ASN A 184 -32.85 -25.57 -1.35
C ASN A 184 -33.87 -24.47 -1.68
N ASN A 185 -33.61 -23.62 -2.67
CA ASN A 185 -34.46 -22.48 -3.06
C ASN A 185 -34.76 -21.48 -1.92
N ASN A 186 -33.89 -21.37 -0.93
CA ASN A 186 -34.00 -20.37 0.14
C ASN A 186 -33.14 -19.15 -0.21
N SER A 187 -33.60 -18.36 -1.18
CA SER A 187 -32.84 -17.22 -1.71
C SER A 187 -32.57 -16.15 -0.66
N LEU A 188 -33.55 -15.78 0.16
CA LEU A 188 -33.38 -14.74 1.19
C LEU A 188 -32.23 -15.06 2.15
N LEU A 189 -32.17 -16.32 2.62
CA LEU A 189 -31.11 -16.73 3.54
C LEU A 189 -29.75 -16.86 2.84
N ALA A 190 -29.72 -17.30 1.57
CA ALA A 190 -28.50 -17.30 0.77
C ALA A 190 -27.94 -15.88 0.59
N THR A 191 -28.79 -14.91 0.24
CA THR A 191 -28.42 -13.50 0.12
C THR A 191 -27.90 -12.93 1.44
N TYR A 192 -28.59 -13.22 2.56
CA TYR A 192 -28.16 -12.78 3.89
C TYR A 192 -26.78 -13.35 4.26
N LEU A 193 -26.54 -14.64 4.00
CA LEU A 193 -25.23 -15.26 4.25
C LEU A 193 -24.14 -14.71 3.34
N ALA A 194 -24.44 -14.41 2.08
CA ALA A 194 -23.48 -13.76 1.18
C ALA A 194 -23.10 -12.35 1.66
N GLN A 195 -24.07 -11.58 2.20
CA GLN A 195 -23.79 -10.28 2.81
C GLN A 195 -22.94 -10.41 4.09
N LEU A 196 -23.18 -11.42 4.92
CA LEU A 196 -22.33 -11.71 6.09
C LEU A 196 -20.92 -12.16 5.69
N PHE A 197 -20.81 -12.97 4.63
CA PHE A 197 -19.53 -13.38 4.06
C PHE A 197 -18.72 -12.17 3.59
N PHE A 198 -19.34 -11.30 2.77
CA PHE A 198 -18.76 -10.02 2.37
C PHE A 198 -18.34 -9.18 3.58
N LYS A 199 -19.21 -9.01 4.58
CA LYS A 199 -18.89 -8.20 5.77
C LYS A 199 -17.63 -8.70 6.50
N LYS A 200 -17.41 -10.02 6.49
CA LYS A 200 -16.28 -10.67 7.17
C LYS A 200 -15.01 -10.70 6.33
N TYR A 201 -15.13 -10.91 5.02
CA TYR A 201 -14.00 -11.12 4.11
C TYR A 201 -13.88 -10.03 3.02
N GLY A 202 -14.57 -8.91 3.15
CA GLY A 202 -14.46 -7.77 2.27
C GLY A 202 -14.77 -8.07 0.80
N THR A 203 -14.08 -7.35 -0.07
CA THR A 203 -14.30 -7.35 -1.54
C THR A 203 -13.17 -8.01 -2.33
N HIS A 204 -11.98 -8.04 -1.75
CA HIS A 204 -10.76 -8.49 -2.38
C HIS A 204 -9.93 -9.29 -1.36
N TYR A 205 -8.78 -9.79 -1.77
CA TYR A 205 -7.75 -10.32 -0.89
C TYR A 205 -6.37 -9.88 -1.35
N THR A 206 -5.40 -9.88 -0.45
CA THR A 206 -4.00 -9.57 -0.78
C THR A 206 -3.33 -10.79 -1.40
N SER A 207 -2.88 -10.69 -2.64
CA SER A 207 -2.09 -11.74 -3.31
C SER A 207 -0.59 -11.46 -3.27
N ARG A 208 -0.21 -10.20 -3.10
CA ARG A 208 1.20 -9.77 -3.04
C ARG A 208 1.38 -8.63 -2.05
N LEU A 209 2.47 -8.63 -1.29
CA LEU A 209 2.86 -7.54 -0.40
C LEU A 209 4.29 -7.09 -0.72
N TYR A 210 4.50 -5.79 -0.80
CA TYR A 210 5.83 -5.19 -0.86
C TYR A 210 6.13 -4.60 0.50
N LEU A 211 7.20 -5.10 1.11
CA LEU A 211 7.58 -4.78 2.48
C LEU A 211 8.80 -3.88 2.51
N GLY A 212 8.79 -2.96 3.46
CA GLY A 212 9.87 -2.00 3.64
C GLY A 212 9.47 -0.85 4.55
N GLY A 213 9.87 0.36 4.19
CA GLY A 213 9.61 1.58 4.94
C GLY A 213 9.22 2.72 4.00
N SER A 214 8.39 3.65 4.47
CA SER A 214 8.05 4.86 3.72
C SER A 214 7.98 6.06 4.65
N ILE A 215 8.43 7.22 4.16
CA ILE A 215 8.31 8.51 4.82
C ILE A 215 7.65 9.47 3.84
N ILE A 216 6.58 10.11 4.31
CA ILE A 216 5.80 11.05 3.50
C ILE A 216 5.60 12.34 4.28
N GLU A 217 5.85 13.47 3.63
CA GLU A 217 5.49 14.80 4.09
C GLU A 217 4.40 15.36 3.17
N GLU A 218 3.29 15.77 3.77
CA GLU A 218 2.18 16.45 3.10
C GLU A 218 2.04 17.87 3.64
N ASP A 219 2.27 18.85 2.77
CA ASP A 219 2.12 20.26 3.04
C ASP A 219 0.77 20.75 2.47
N PHE A 220 -0.06 21.33 3.34
CA PHE A 220 -1.36 21.88 2.99
C PHE A 220 -1.22 23.40 2.83
N ILE A 221 -1.59 23.89 1.66
CA ILE A 221 -1.46 25.29 1.26
C ILE A 221 -2.84 25.80 0.88
N SER A 222 -3.20 27.01 1.32
CA SER A 222 -4.45 27.65 0.92
C SER A 222 -4.56 27.71 -0.60
N HIS A 223 -5.64 27.16 -1.14
CA HIS A 223 -5.94 27.17 -2.57
C HIS A 223 -5.95 28.59 -3.14
N LEU A 224 -6.35 29.60 -2.35
CA LEU A 224 -6.37 31.00 -2.77
C LEU A 224 -4.98 31.55 -3.09
N ASN A 225 -3.95 30.99 -2.46
CA ASN A 225 -2.57 31.46 -2.58
C ASN A 225 -1.75 30.65 -3.59
N TYR A 226 -2.31 29.56 -4.12
CA TYR A 226 -1.61 28.64 -5.00
C TYR A 226 -2.28 28.66 -6.38
N HIS A 227 -1.47 28.88 -7.41
CA HIS A 227 -1.95 28.97 -8.78
C HIS A 227 -1.14 28.00 -9.66
N THR A 228 -1.79 26.90 -10.06
CA THR A 228 -1.21 25.89 -10.95
C THR A 228 -0.80 26.52 -12.29
N GLY A 229 0.34 26.09 -12.83
CA GLY A 229 0.96 26.59 -14.06
C GLY A 229 1.75 27.89 -13.90
N THR A 230 1.86 28.45 -12.69
CA THR A 230 2.47 29.78 -12.47
C THR A 230 3.83 29.71 -11.77
N SER A 231 4.47 30.88 -11.57
CA SER A 231 5.68 30.97 -10.74
C SER A 231 5.40 30.70 -9.26
N GLU A 232 4.16 30.87 -8.78
CA GLU A 232 3.78 30.56 -7.39
C GLU A 232 3.87 29.06 -7.13
N GLU A 233 3.34 28.24 -8.04
CA GLU A 233 3.44 26.77 -8.00
C GLU A 233 4.89 26.32 -7.77
N LYS A 234 5.81 26.84 -8.59
CA LYS A 234 7.24 26.50 -8.53
C LYS A 234 7.88 26.88 -7.20
N LYS A 235 7.52 28.04 -6.64
CA LYS A 235 8.04 28.50 -5.35
C LYS A 235 7.52 27.65 -4.19
N TYR A 236 6.24 27.28 -4.19
CA TYR A 236 5.68 26.38 -3.18
C TYR A 236 6.27 24.98 -3.27
N LYS A 237 6.41 24.40 -4.47
CA LYS A 237 7.08 23.10 -4.67
C LYS A 237 8.52 23.12 -4.19
N ALA A 238 9.29 24.16 -4.54
CA ALA A 238 10.65 24.32 -4.03
C ALA A 238 10.72 24.48 -2.51
N ALA A 239 9.75 25.18 -1.91
CA ALA A 239 9.68 25.35 -0.46
C ALA A 239 9.34 24.05 0.26
N ALA A 240 8.39 23.27 -0.25
CA ALA A 240 8.00 21.96 0.26
C ALA A 240 9.17 20.94 0.12
N GLU A 241 9.85 20.92 -1.02
CA GLU A 241 11.05 20.08 -1.22
C GLU A 241 12.17 20.47 -0.24
N ALA A 242 12.49 21.76 -0.14
CA ALA A 242 13.49 22.24 0.82
C ALA A 242 13.09 21.96 2.27
N SER A 243 11.79 21.94 2.55
CA SER A 243 11.23 21.64 3.87
C SER A 243 11.48 20.16 4.19
N PHE A 244 11.09 19.28 3.28
CA PHE A 244 11.34 17.84 3.35
C PHE A 244 12.82 17.53 3.58
N LEU A 245 13.71 18.01 2.73
CA LEU A 245 15.16 17.76 2.86
C LEU A 245 15.69 18.20 4.24
N SER A 246 15.21 19.33 4.77
CA SER A 246 15.58 19.81 6.10
C SER A 246 14.99 18.97 7.24
N SER A 247 13.76 18.47 7.11
CA SER A 247 13.10 17.60 8.11
C SER A 247 13.85 16.27 8.31
N PHE A 248 14.51 15.78 7.25
CA PHE A 248 15.15 14.46 7.20
C PHE A 248 16.68 14.51 7.13
N SER A 249 17.28 15.68 7.38
CA SER A 249 18.74 15.89 7.38
C SER A 249 19.42 15.38 6.11
N LEU A 250 18.75 15.49 4.96
CA LEU A 250 19.28 15.07 3.67
C LEU A 250 20.24 16.11 3.12
N SER A 251 21.37 15.66 2.56
CA SER A 251 22.43 16.55 2.08
C SER A 251 22.00 17.37 0.86
N ALA A 252 22.55 18.57 0.72
CA ALA A 252 22.35 19.45 -0.43
C ALA A 252 22.84 18.87 -1.79
N SER A 253 23.49 17.70 -1.78
CA SER A 253 23.86 16.94 -2.98
C SER A 253 22.64 16.31 -3.68
N TYR A 254 21.54 16.11 -2.94
CA TYR A 254 20.22 15.93 -3.54
C TYR A 254 19.81 17.30 -4.07
N SER A 255 19.98 17.50 -5.38
CA SER A 255 19.92 18.84 -5.97
C SER A 255 18.56 19.49 -5.70
N LEU A 256 18.54 20.52 -4.87
CA LEU A 256 17.43 21.46 -4.82
C LEU A 256 17.37 22.08 -6.21
N SER A 257 16.46 21.61 -7.05
CA SER A 257 16.29 22.08 -8.43
C SER A 257 15.76 23.52 -8.51
N SER A 258 15.77 24.25 -7.39
CA SER A 258 15.19 25.57 -7.27
C SER A 258 16.10 26.64 -7.88
N VAL A 259 15.59 27.33 -8.89
CA VAL A 259 16.12 28.60 -9.42
C VAL A 259 15.92 29.77 -8.42
N HIS A 260 15.38 29.49 -7.22
CA HIS A 260 14.92 30.50 -6.26
C HIS A 260 15.92 30.71 -5.11
N SER A 261 15.99 31.95 -4.60
CA SER A 261 16.87 32.29 -3.48
C SER A 261 16.42 31.65 -2.17
N GLN A 262 17.35 31.46 -1.22
CA GLN A 262 17.03 30.94 0.11
C GLN A 262 16.01 31.81 0.87
N ALA A 263 16.05 33.13 0.67
CA ALA A 263 15.08 34.05 1.24
C ALA A 263 13.65 33.76 0.73
N THR A 264 13.52 33.54 -0.57
CA THR A 264 12.24 33.16 -1.19
C THR A 264 11.74 31.81 -0.68
N ILE A 265 12.62 30.81 -0.57
CA ILE A 265 12.26 29.50 -0.03
C ILE A 265 11.72 29.62 1.40
N ASN A 266 12.41 30.37 2.26
CA ASN A 266 12.00 30.56 3.66
C ASN A 266 10.66 31.32 3.77
N GLU A 267 10.43 32.31 2.91
CA GLU A 267 9.17 33.03 2.83
C GLU A 267 8.00 32.08 2.49
N TYR A 268 8.17 31.21 1.50
CA TYR A 268 7.12 30.28 1.07
C TYR A 268 6.91 29.13 2.04
N LYS A 269 7.97 28.66 2.73
CA LYS A 269 7.84 27.72 3.85
C LYS A 269 6.92 28.26 4.93
N ALA A 270 7.01 29.55 5.26
CA ALA A 270 6.17 30.20 6.26
C ALA A 270 4.68 30.35 5.82
N LYS A 271 4.39 30.19 4.53
CA LYS A 271 3.02 30.25 3.98
C LYS A 271 2.30 28.90 3.96
N ILE A 272 2.98 27.80 4.31
CA ILE A 272 2.36 26.48 4.45
C ILE A 272 1.46 26.50 5.68
N ASN A 273 0.16 26.20 5.50
CA ASN A 273 -0.84 26.29 6.57
C ASN A 273 -0.71 25.17 7.58
N ARG A 274 -0.46 23.96 7.10
CA ARG A 274 -0.36 22.75 7.91
C ARG A 274 0.60 21.79 7.24
N LYS A 275 1.33 21.05 8.07
CA LYS A 275 2.20 19.96 7.64
C LYS A 275 1.82 18.68 8.37
N ILE A 276 1.83 17.56 7.67
CA ILE A 276 1.73 16.22 8.24
C ILE A 276 2.92 15.41 7.77
N VAL A 277 3.62 14.76 8.71
CA VAL A 277 4.67 13.79 8.41
C VAL A 277 4.24 12.42 8.88
N ASN A 278 4.20 11.46 7.97
CA ASN A 278 3.89 10.07 8.26
C ASN A 278 5.12 9.21 7.95
N SER A 279 5.66 8.53 8.96
CA SER A 279 6.70 7.52 8.80
C SER A 279 6.12 6.14 9.10
N LYS A 280 6.40 5.18 8.22
CA LYS A 280 5.92 3.80 8.27
C LYS A 280 7.12 2.86 8.17
N GLY A 281 7.20 1.89 9.06
CA GLY A 281 8.30 0.93 9.11
C GLY A 281 9.53 1.49 9.82
N GLY A 282 10.37 0.58 10.33
CA GLY A 282 11.51 0.93 11.16
C GLY A 282 11.13 1.34 12.59
N ASP A 283 12.07 1.99 13.26
CA ASP A 283 11.85 2.63 14.56
C ASP A 283 11.10 3.96 14.40
N ILE A 284 10.56 4.48 15.51
CA ILE A 284 9.81 5.74 15.51
C ILE A 284 10.72 6.85 14.98
N PHE A 285 10.33 7.43 13.84
CA PHE A 285 11.08 8.54 13.26
C PHE A 285 10.84 9.84 14.05
N ILE A 286 11.94 10.50 14.42
CA ILE A 286 11.94 11.81 15.08
C ILE A 286 12.49 12.83 14.09
N MET A 287 11.81 13.97 13.91
CA MET A 287 12.28 15.03 13.00
C MET A 287 13.72 15.44 13.32
N GLY A 288 14.56 15.52 12.28
CA GLY A 288 15.99 15.79 12.40
C GLY A 288 16.87 14.55 12.63
N ALA A 289 16.30 13.37 12.87
CA ALA A 289 17.05 12.11 12.91
C ALA A 289 17.71 11.80 11.56
N HIS A 290 18.81 11.06 11.60
CA HIS A 290 19.53 10.67 10.38
C HIS A 290 18.76 9.62 9.60
N MET A 291 18.52 9.90 8.33
CA MET A 291 17.82 9.00 7.40
C MET A 291 18.43 7.58 7.44
N GLN A 292 19.75 7.47 7.43
CA GLN A 292 20.48 6.20 7.41
C GLN A 292 20.15 5.29 8.60
N GLU A 293 19.91 5.88 9.78
CA GLU A 293 19.51 5.14 10.98
C GLU A 293 18.11 4.56 10.81
N TRP A 294 17.17 5.36 10.30
CA TRP A 294 15.81 4.90 10.01
C TRP A 294 15.82 3.77 8.98
N GLN A 295 16.49 3.91 7.85
CA GLN A 295 16.56 2.84 6.83
C GLN A 295 17.19 1.56 7.37
N THR A 296 18.20 1.67 8.23
CA THR A 296 18.78 0.49 8.89
C THR A 296 17.78 -0.19 9.82
N SER A 297 16.96 0.60 10.54
CA SER A 297 15.92 0.07 11.42
C SER A 297 14.77 -0.62 10.66
N VAL A 298 14.44 -0.15 9.44
CA VAL A 298 13.43 -0.76 8.56
C VAL A 298 13.77 -2.23 8.29
N ASN A 299 15.06 -2.57 8.18
CA ASN A 299 15.47 -3.96 7.96
C ASN A 299 15.00 -4.92 9.06
N ASN A 300 14.77 -4.45 10.28
CA ASN A 300 14.29 -5.29 11.38
C ASN A 300 12.77 -5.18 11.61
N ARG A 301 12.14 -4.11 11.10
CA ARG A 301 10.73 -3.80 11.32
C ARG A 301 10.07 -3.30 10.03
N PRO A 302 10.09 -4.10 8.96
CA PRO A 302 9.44 -3.70 7.73
C PRO A 302 7.93 -3.69 7.94
N VAL A 303 7.25 -2.85 7.17
CA VAL A 303 5.78 -2.81 7.11
C VAL A 303 5.34 -2.91 5.65
N ILE A 304 4.04 -3.10 5.44
CA ILE A 304 3.46 -3.18 4.10
C ILE A 304 3.43 -1.77 3.50
N ILE A 305 4.21 -1.57 2.44
CA ILE A 305 4.28 -0.32 1.68
C ILE A 305 3.34 -0.40 0.48
N ARG A 306 3.36 -1.52 -0.26
CA ARG A 306 2.48 -1.74 -1.42
C ARG A 306 1.78 -3.09 -1.33
N ARG A 307 0.61 -3.19 -1.98
CA ARG A 307 -0.22 -4.40 -2.03
C ARG A 307 -0.63 -4.67 -3.46
N ALA A 308 -0.63 -5.94 -3.87
CA ALA A 308 -1.50 -6.39 -4.94
C ALA A 308 -2.72 -7.06 -4.33
N VAL A 309 -3.90 -6.65 -4.77
CA VAL A 309 -5.19 -7.19 -4.34
C VAL A 309 -5.94 -7.77 -5.51
N GLU A 310 -6.64 -8.87 -5.27
CA GLU A 310 -7.43 -9.57 -6.28
C GLU A 310 -8.88 -9.70 -5.83
N ASN A 311 -9.81 -9.75 -6.80
CA ASN A 311 -11.23 -9.92 -6.49
C ASN A 311 -11.44 -11.19 -5.65
N LEU A 312 -12.18 -11.06 -4.54
CA LEU A 312 -12.48 -12.16 -3.63
C LEU A 312 -13.10 -13.37 -4.34
N THR A 313 -13.94 -13.17 -5.37
CA THR A 313 -14.61 -14.27 -6.06
C THR A 313 -13.69 -15.13 -6.90
N TYR A 314 -12.45 -14.69 -7.16
CA TYR A 314 -11.43 -15.48 -7.86
C TYR A 314 -11.05 -16.76 -7.10
N VAL A 315 -11.11 -16.75 -5.76
CA VAL A 315 -10.75 -17.92 -4.95
C VAL A 315 -11.82 -19.03 -4.96
N ILE A 316 -13.03 -18.71 -5.42
CA ILE A 316 -14.20 -19.59 -5.39
C ILE A 316 -14.13 -20.51 -6.61
N GLN A 317 -13.29 -21.52 -6.59
CA GLN A 317 -13.06 -22.43 -7.72
C GLN A 317 -12.97 -23.89 -7.28
N THR A 318 -13.21 -24.82 -8.20
CA THR A 318 -13.35 -26.25 -7.91
C THR A 318 -12.06 -26.86 -7.36
N GLU A 319 -10.91 -26.33 -7.75
CA GLU A 319 -9.59 -26.73 -7.22
C GLU A 319 -9.45 -26.42 -5.72
N LYS A 320 -10.16 -25.39 -5.23
CA LYS A 320 -10.14 -24.97 -3.82
C LYS A 320 -11.31 -25.51 -3.02
N ILE A 321 -12.43 -25.81 -3.69
CA ILE A 321 -13.69 -26.22 -3.08
C ILE A 321 -14.26 -27.43 -3.86
N PRO A 322 -13.58 -28.59 -3.81
CA PRO A 322 -13.99 -29.77 -4.58
C PRO A 322 -15.34 -30.37 -4.17
N GLU A 323 -15.88 -29.98 -3.02
CA GLU A 323 -17.20 -30.39 -2.51
C GLU A 323 -18.36 -29.79 -3.29
N LEU A 324 -18.12 -28.73 -4.08
CA LEU A 324 -19.14 -28.05 -4.87
C LEU A 324 -18.89 -28.23 -6.36
N THR A 325 -19.96 -28.36 -7.14
CA THR A 325 -19.88 -28.37 -8.60
C THR A 325 -19.59 -26.97 -9.14
N ASP A 326 -19.01 -26.86 -10.34
CA ASP A 326 -18.80 -25.57 -11.02
C ASP A 326 -20.08 -24.73 -11.11
N LYS A 327 -21.22 -25.38 -11.34
CA LYS A 327 -22.53 -24.73 -11.40
C LYS A 327 -22.94 -24.14 -10.04
N ALA A 328 -22.68 -24.84 -8.94
CA ALA A 328 -22.94 -24.33 -7.60
C ALA A 328 -22.00 -23.17 -7.27
N LEU A 329 -20.70 -23.31 -7.56
CA LEU A 329 -19.71 -22.25 -7.36
C LEU A 329 -20.04 -20.98 -8.15
N SER A 330 -20.49 -21.11 -9.40
CA SER A 330 -20.92 -19.97 -10.21
C SER A 330 -22.10 -19.21 -9.58
N LYS A 331 -23.05 -19.91 -8.96
CA LYS A 331 -24.16 -19.27 -8.25
C LYS A 331 -23.69 -18.56 -6.97
N VAL A 332 -22.74 -19.16 -6.24
CA VAL A 332 -22.15 -18.55 -5.05
C VAL A 332 -21.38 -17.28 -5.42
N ARG A 333 -20.55 -17.32 -6.46
CA ARG A 333 -19.83 -16.12 -6.98
C ARG A 333 -20.81 -15.00 -7.28
N LYS A 334 -21.87 -15.31 -8.04
CA LYS A 334 -22.90 -14.32 -8.41
C LYS A 334 -23.55 -13.67 -7.18
N GLU A 335 -23.93 -14.46 -6.19
CA GLU A 335 -24.56 -13.95 -4.96
C GLU A 335 -23.61 -13.02 -4.17
N ILE A 336 -22.33 -13.38 -4.09
CA ILE A 336 -21.31 -12.56 -3.42
C ILE A 336 -21.04 -11.28 -4.23
N ASP A 337 -20.96 -11.36 -5.55
CA ASP A 337 -20.80 -10.19 -6.42
C ASP A 337 -21.99 -9.23 -6.26
N GLU A 338 -23.23 -9.74 -6.16
CA GLU A 338 -24.42 -8.93 -5.88
C GLU A 338 -24.36 -8.26 -4.50
N ALA A 339 -23.87 -8.95 -3.47
CA ALA A 339 -23.65 -8.37 -2.15
C ALA A 339 -22.58 -7.26 -2.18
N ILE A 340 -21.47 -7.49 -2.88
CA ILE A 340 -20.38 -6.50 -3.06
C ILE A 340 -20.91 -5.28 -3.83
N ASN A 341 -21.65 -5.49 -4.91
CA ASN A 341 -22.23 -4.40 -5.70
C ASN A 341 -23.23 -3.56 -4.88
N THR A 342 -24.05 -4.22 -4.06
CA THR A 342 -24.98 -3.52 -3.14
C THR A 342 -24.21 -2.67 -2.14
N TYR A 343 -23.13 -3.20 -1.56
CA TYR A 343 -22.27 -2.44 -0.66
C TYR A 343 -21.65 -1.20 -1.34
N VAL A 344 -21.14 -1.36 -2.55
CA VAL A 344 -20.54 -0.26 -3.34
C VAL A 344 -21.58 0.80 -3.67
N GLU A 345 -22.76 0.42 -4.16
CA GLU A 345 -23.81 1.38 -4.54
C GLU A 345 -24.33 2.15 -3.32
N MET A 346 -24.55 1.47 -2.20
CA MET A 346 -25.01 2.12 -0.95
C MET A 346 -23.98 3.09 -0.35
N ASN A 347 -22.71 2.97 -0.73
CA ASN A 347 -21.62 3.86 -0.33
C ASN A 347 -21.17 4.80 -1.46
N THR A 348 -21.95 4.88 -2.54
CA THR A 348 -21.69 5.81 -3.64
C THR A 348 -22.47 7.10 -3.39
N VAL A 349 -21.76 8.21 -3.21
CA VAL A 349 -22.33 9.56 -3.12
C VAL A 349 -21.98 10.30 -4.40
N ARG A 350 -22.99 10.46 -5.27
CA ARG A 350 -22.87 11.13 -6.56
C ARG A 350 -22.96 12.65 -6.40
N GLY A 351 -22.16 13.38 -7.15
CA GLY A 351 -22.24 14.83 -7.22
C GLY A 351 -21.03 15.44 -7.93
N CYS A 352 -21.14 16.71 -8.29
CA CYS A 352 -20.04 17.43 -8.93
C CYS A 352 -18.80 17.49 -8.03
N MET A 353 -17.68 16.94 -8.52
CA MET A 353 -16.40 16.98 -7.82
C MET A 353 -15.48 18.12 -8.30
N ASN A 354 -15.92 18.93 -9.26
CA ASN A 354 -15.15 20.08 -9.73
C ASN A 354 -15.29 21.28 -8.79
N ARG A 355 -14.27 21.50 -7.97
CA ARG A 355 -14.18 22.59 -6.99
C ARG A 355 -14.29 24.01 -7.54
N ASN A 356 -14.06 24.20 -8.85
CA ASN A 356 -14.13 25.51 -9.50
C ASN A 356 -15.56 25.89 -9.91
N THR A 357 -16.55 25.07 -9.54
CA THR A 357 -17.95 25.26 -9.95
C THR A 357 -18.85 25.54 -8.74
N PRO A 358 -19.94 26.31 -8.92
CA PRO A 358 -20.87 26.60 -7.83
C PRO A 358 -21.57 25.35 -7.25
N SER A 359 -21.74 24.31 -8.07
CA SER A 359 -22.38 23.05 -7.67
C SER A 359 -21.42 22.05 -7.01
N PHE A 360 -20.18 22.46 -6.69
CA PHE A 360 -19.20 21.58 -6.06
C PHE A 360 -19.74 20.95 -4.77
N ASN A 361 -19.76 19.61 -4.76
CA ASN A 361 -20.18 18.82 -3.62
C ASN A 361 -18.95 18.11 -3.01
N TRP A 362 -18.38 18.72 -1.98
CA TRP A 362 -17.21 18.15 -1.29
C TRP A 362 -17.51 16.82 -0.59
N VAL A 363 -18.77 16.43 -0.42
CA VAL A 363 -19.17 15.14 0.17
C VAL A 363 -19.20 14.03 -0.89
N ALA A 364 -19.29 14.35 -2.18
CA ALA A 364 -19.29 13.35 -3.25
C ALA A 364 -18.00 12.52 -3.27
N ASN A 365 -18.12 11.25 -3.67
CA ASN A 365 -17.00 10.36 -3.98
C ASN A 365 -17.04 9.81 -5.40
N LEU A 366 -18.09 10.15 -6.17
CA LEU A 366 -18.22 9.82 -7.57
C LEU A 366 -18.76 11.03 -8.34
N ASP A 367 -17.96 11.50 -9.31
CA ASP A 367 -18.38 12.59 -10.19
C ASP A 367 -19.53 12.14 -11.12
N ASP A 368 -20.61 12.90 -11.11
CA ASP A 368 -21.80 12.70 -11.95
C ASP A 368 -21.91 13.72 -13.09
N SER A 369 -20.89 14.58 -13.26
CA SER A 369 -20.87 15.66 -14.26
C SER A 369 -21.97 16.72 -14.09
N ALA A 370 -22.74 16.72 -12.99
CA ALA A 370 -23.79 17.69 -12.70
C ALA A 370 -23.22 18.97 -12.06
N CYS A 371 -22.20 19.56 -12.68
CA CYS A 371 -21.51 20.74 -12.17
C CYS A 371 -22.16 22.08 -12.54
N ALA A 372 -23.10 22.07 -13.50
CA ALA A 372 -23.91 23.24 -13.81
C ALA A 372 -24.99 23.43 -12.73
N PRO A 373 -25.34 24.68 -12.36
CA PRO A 373 -26.48 24.95 -11.49
C PRO A 373 -27.78 24.45 -12.12
N ALA A 374 -28.70 23.95 -11.30
CA ALA A 374 -30.03 23.59 -11.79
C ALA A 374 -30.77 24.84 -12.31
N GLU A 375 -31.23 24.81 -13.55
CA GLU A 375 -31.90 25.96 -14.18
C GLU A 375 -33.35 26.16 -13.71
N GLN A 376 -33.96 25.16 -13.08
CA GLN A 376 -35.38 25.16 -12.75
C GLN A 376 -35.64 24.91 -11.26
N THR A 377 -36.36 25.83 -10.63
CA THR A 377 -36.95 25.63 -9.30
C THR A 377 -38.28 24.89 -9.44
N ILE A 378 -38.34 23.65 -8.94
CA ILE A 378 -39.56 22.83 -8.95
C ILE A 378 -40.18 22.85 -7.55
N GLN A 379 -41.50 23.06 -7.45
CA GLN A 379 -42.22 22.96 -6.17
C GLN A 379 -42.56 21.50 -5.86
N PHE A 380 -42.21 21.04 -4.65
CA PHE A 380 -42.51 19.70 -4.17
C PHE A 380 -43.87 19.65 -3.45
N GLY A 381 -44.81 18.87 -3.96
CA GLY A 381 -46.19 18.78 -3.45
C GLY A 381 -46.43 17.75 -2.32
N GLY A 382 -45.40 17.02 -1.87
CA GLY A 382 -45.52 15.97 -0.85
C GLY A 382 -45.63 14.55 -1.41
N PHE A 383 -45.67 13.56 -0.52
CA PHE A 383 -45.89 12.15 -0.85
C PHE A 383 -47.08 11.57 -0.08
N ILE A 384 -47.82 10.64 -0.70
CA ILE A 384 -48.87 9.85 -0.06
C ILE A 384 -48.41 8.39 -0.06
N ARG A 385 -48.55 7.70 1.08
CA ARG A 385 -48.29 6.26 1.20
C ARG A 385 -49.60 5.52 1.46
N THR A 386 -49.85 4.49 0.67
CA THR A 386 -50.94 3.54 0.90
C THR A 386 -50.38 2.25 1.50
N CYS A 387 -51.17 1.61 2.36
CA CYS A 387 -50.83 0.33 2.98
C CYS A 387 -51.98 -0.66 2.72
N SER A 388 -51.64 -1.94 2.60
CA SER A 388 -52.61 -3.05 2.54
C SER A 388 -52.18 -4.12 3.52
N GLU A 389 -53.15 -4.71 4.24
CA GLU A 389 -52.90 -5.83 5.15
C GLU A 389 -52.73 -7.12 4.34
N ASP A 390 -51.68 -7.90 4.63
CA ASP A 390 -51.50 -9.23 4.04
C ASP A 390 -52.31 -10.25 4.85
N ALA A 391 -53.38 -10.76 4.25
CA ALA A 391 -54.28 -11.75 4.87
C ALA A 391 -53.60 -13.10 5.23
N ARG A 392 -52.32 -13.29 4.92
CA ARG A 392 -51.54 -14.49 5.24
C ARG A 392 -50.73 -14.39 6.53
N MET A 393 -50.74 -13.26 7.23
CA MET A 393 -50.11 -13.14 8.54
C MET A 393 -51.12 -13.49 9.65
N PRO A 394 -50.91 -14.55 10.45
CA PRO A 394 -51.76 -14.84 11.59
C PRO A 394 -51.60 -13.73 12.65
N GLN A 395 -52.72 -13.33 13.26
CA GLN A 395 -52.78 -12.36 14.36
C GLN A 395 -52.06 -12.86 15.63
#